data_AF-A0A354PCX9-F1
#
_entry.id   AF-A0A354PCX9-F1
#
_cell.length_a   1.000
_cell.length_b   1.000
_cell.length_c   1.000
_cell.angle_alpha   90.00
_cell.angle_beta   90.00
_cell.angle_gamma   90.00
#
_symmetry.space_group_name_H-M   'P 1'
#
loop_
_entity.id
_entity.type
_entity.pdbx_description
1 polymer ?
#
loop_
_entity_poly.entity_id
_entity_poly.type
_entity_poly.pdbx_seq_one_letter_code
_entity_poly.pdbx_strand_id
1 'polypeptide(L)'
;MSVSTETIQKTVSQILTEDVLTLQDARREIASATGRRPDKCTIYRWCLKGVGGTKLEHIRLGDRILTSRQAITRFITARSK
;
A
#
# COMPACT_ATOMS: atom_id res chain seq x y z
N MET A 1 -20.31 24.90 0.44
CA MET A 1 -19.99 23.74 -0.41
C MET A 1 -20.40 22.48 0.34
N SER A 2 -21.53 21.87 -0.02
CA SER A 2 -21.99 20.62 0.57
C SER A 2 -21.21 19.46 -0.05
N VAL A 3 -20.33 18.84 0.73
CA VAL A 3 -19.59 17.64 0.31
C VAL A 3 -20.60 16.49 0.18
N SER A 4 -20.60 15.82 -0.97
CA SER A 4 -21.52 14.72 -1.27
C SER A 4 -21.27 13.54 -0.32
N THR A 5 -22.36 12.93 0.15
CA THR A 5 -22.35 11.78 1.09
C THR A 5 -21.44 10.65 0.59
N GLU A 6 -21.40 10.42 -0.72
CA GLU A 6 -20.55 9.43 -1.38
C GLU A 6 -19.04 9.72 -1.23
N THR A 7 -18.66 11.00 -1.27
CA THR A 7 -17.27 11.43 -1.03
C THR A 7 -16.87 11.19 0.42
N ILE A 8 -17.77 11.51 1.36
CA ILE A 8 -17.56 11.25 2.79
C ILE A 8 -17.43 9.75 3.04
N GLN A 9 -18.30 8.94 2.45
CA GLN A 9 -18.28 7.49 2.61
C GLN A 9 -17.00 6.86 2.04
N LYS A 10 -16.50 7.37 0.91
CA LYS A 10 -15.19 7.01 0.35
C LYS A 10 -14.03 7.42 1.26
N THR A 11 -14.07 8.61 1.86
CA THR A 11 -13.04 9.06 2.80
C THR A 11 -13.08 8.29 4.13
N VAL A 12 -14.27 7.98 4.66
CA VAL A 12 -14.45 7.23 5.90
C VAL A 12 -14.00 5.78 5.74
N SER A 13 -14.34 5.13 4.62
CA SER A 13 -13.82 3.80 4.28
C SER A 13 -12.31 3.78 4.08
N GLN A 14 -11.70 4.89 3.63
CA GLN A 14 -10.25 5.05 3.63
C GLN A 14 -9.63 5.20 5.04
N ILE A 15 -10.41 5.62 6.04
CA ILE A 15 -9.90 5.90 7.39
C ILE A 15 -9.98 4.68 8.32
N LEU A 16 -10.97 3.78 8.16
CA LEU A 16 -11.38 2.92 9.29
C LEU A 16 -10.91 1.46 9.33
N THR A 17 -10.31 0.86 8.29
CA THR A 17 -9.61 -0.43 8.47
C THR A 17 -8.60 -0.66 7.35
N GLU A 18 -7.36 -0.96 7.71
CA GLU A 18 -6.31 -1.35 6.77
C GLU A 18 -6.32 -2.89 6.62
N ASP A 19 -6.40 -3.39 5.39
CA ASP A 19 -6.33 -4.83 5.12
C ASP A 19 -4.86 -5.27 5.19
N VAL A 20 -4.45 -5.79 6.34
CA VAL A 20 -3.06 -6.16 6.60
C VAL A 20 -2.63 -7.33 5.70
N LEU A 21 -1.48 -7.17 5.05
CA LEU A 21 -0.88 -8.12 4.14
C LEU A 21 0.55 -8.48 4.57
N THR A 22 0.90 -9.75 4.42
CA THR A 22 2.31 -10.16 4.42
C THR A 22 3.01 -9.63 3.17
N LEU A 23 4.34 -9.55 3.18
CA LEU A 23 5.09 -9.22 1.96
C LEU A 23 4.82 -10.21 0.81
N GLN A 24 4.44 -11.46 1.10
CA GLN A 24 4.12 -12.43 0.05
C GLN A 24 2.79 -12.11 -0.64
N ASP A 25 1.79 -11.67 0.13
CA ASP A 25 0.48 -11.28 -0.38
C ASP A 25 0.53 -9.91 -1.06
N ALA A 26 1.32 -8.98 -0.51
CA ALA A 26 1.61 -7.69 -1.14
C ALA A 26 2.15 -7.86 -2.58
N ARG A 27 2.99 -8.88 -2.84
CA ARG A 27 3.43 -9.19 -4.21
C ARG A 27 2.28 -9.56 -5.14
N ARG A 28 1.29 -10.30 -4.64
CA ARG A 28 0.11 -10.70 -5.44
C ARG A 28 -0.75 -9.48 -5.71
N GLU A 29 -0.93 -8.65 -4.69
CA GLU A 29 -1.68 -7.41 -4.78
C GLU A 29 -1.09 -6.45 -5.81
N ILE A 30 0.22 -6.21 -5.75
CA ILE A 30 0.91 -5.34 -6.72
C ILE A 30 0.85 -5.94 -8.13
N ALA A 31 0.97 -7.26 -8.27
CA ALA A 31 0.83 -7.92 -9.57
C ALA A 31 -0.58 -7.71 -10.16
N SER A 32 -1.62 -7.81 -9.33
CA SER A 32 -2.99 -7.56 -9.76
C SER A 32 -3.21 -6.10 -10.16
N ALA A 33 -2.57 -5.16 -9.46
CA ALA A 33 -2.74 -3.73 -9.72
C ALA A 33 -1.91 -3.21 -10.91
N THR A 34 -0.73 -3.80 -11.16
CA THR A 34 0.25 -3.27 -12.13
C THR A 34 0.58 -4.21 -13.30
N GLY A 35 0.03 -5.44 -13.29
CA GLY A 35 0.35 -6.48 -14.26
C GLY A 35 1.72 -7.14 -14.06
N ARG A 36 2.56 -6.64 -13.14
CA ARG A 36 3.90 -7.17 -12.88
C ARG A 36 4.08 -7.53 -11.41
N ARG A 37 4.51 -8.76 -11.15
CA ARG A 37 4.83 -9.24 -9.81
C ARG A 37 6.26 -8.85 -9.41
N PRO A 38 6.48 -7.92 -8.47
CA PRO A 38 7.82 -7.63 -7.98
C PRO A 38 8.36 -8.77 -7.12
N ASP A 39 9.68 -8.78 -6.94
CA ASP A 39 10.33 -9.65 -5.96
C ASP A 39 10.09 -9.22 -4.52
N LYS A 40 10.13 -10.18 -3.61
CA LYS A 40 9.94 -9.92 -2.17
C LYS A 40 10.99 -8.93 -1.65
N CYS A 41 12.25 -9.08 -2.07
CA CYS A 41 13.34 -8.16 -1.70
C CYS A 41 13.11 -6.75 -2.23
N THR A 42 12.48 -6.60 -3.39
CA THR A 42 12.11 -5.31 -3.96
C THR A 42 11.08 -4.60 -3.07
N ILE A 43 10.02 -5.30 -2.65
CA ILE A 43 9.03 -4.72 -1.72
C ILE A 43 9.66 -4.41 -0.36
N TYR A 44 10.49 -5.33 0.17
CA TYR A 44 11.24 -5.08 1.41
C TYR A 44 12.07 -3.79 1.34
N ARG A 45 12.75 -3.56 0.20
CA ARG A 45 13.48 -2.32 -0.05
C ARG A 45 12.54 -1.11 -0.13
N TRP A 46 11.36 -1.24 -0.72
CA TRP A 46 10.36 -0.16 -0.77
C TRP A 46 9.86 0.22 0.63
N CYS A 47 9.69 -0.75 1.52
CA CYS A 47 9.36 -0.50 2.93
C CYS A 47 10.48 0.29 3.63
N LEU A 48 11.72 -0.17 3.55
CA LEU A 48 12.82 0.42 4.33
C LEU A 48 13.38 1.71 3.74
N LYS A 49 13.56 1.74 2.42
CA LYS A 49 14.29 2.78 1.68
C LYS A 49 13.38 3.57 0.73
N GLY A 50 12.32 2.96 0.22
CA GLY A 50 11.42 3.59 -0.74
C GLY A 50 11.96 3.63 -2.17
N VAL A 51 11.29 4.40 -3.02
CA VAL A 51 11.63 4.66 -4.42
C VAL A 51 11.34 6.12 -4.72
N GLY A 52 12.34 6.87 -5.18
CA GLY A 52 12.16 8.28 -5.54
C GLY A 52 11.60 9.13 -4.39
N GLY A 53 12.05 8.90 -3.15
CA GLY A 53 11.60 9.62 -1.96
C GLY A 53 10.33 9.07 -1.29
N THR A 54 9.53 8.25 -1.99
CA THR A 54 8.31 7.65 -1.43
C THR A 54 8.60 6.28 -0.84
N LYS A 55 8.23 6.04 0.43
CA LYS A 55 8.31 4.72 1.08
C LYS A 55 6.96 4.01 1.07
N LEU A 56 6.99 2.68 1.00
CA LEU A 56 5.80 1.88 1.24
C LEU A 56 5.54 1.82 2.74
N GLU A 57 4.37 2.29 3.15
CA GLU A 57 3.94 2.25 4.55
C GLU A 57 3.87 0.80 5.02
N HIS A 58 4.41 0.55 6.20
CA HIS A 58 4.52 -0.79 6.76
C HIS A 58 4.66 -0.73 8.28
N ILE A 59 4.38 -1.86 8.91
CA ILE A 59 4.74 -2.12 10.30
C ILE A 59 5.78 -3.23 10.33
N ARG A 60 6.70 -3.14 11.30
CA ARG A 60 7.62 -4.23 11.63
C ARG A 60 7.17 -4.86 12.93
N LEU A 61 6.85 -6.15 12.88
CA LEU A 61 6.47 -6.96 14.02
C LEU A 61 7.50 -8.09 14.17
N GLY A 62 8.51 -7.86 15.00
CA GLY A 62 9.65 -8.76 15.16
C GLY A 62 10.47 -8.89 13.86
N ASP A 63 10.53 -10.10 13.33
CA ASP A 63 11.19 -10.45 12.06
C ASP A 63 10.28 -10.26 10.83
N ARG A 64 9.00 -9.94 11.05
CA ARG A 64 8.01 -9.78 9.97
C ARG A 64 7.82 -8.31 9.62
N ILE A 65 7.71 -8.06 8.32
CA ILE A 65 7.20 -6.80 7.78
C ILE A 65 5.82 -7.06 7.21
N LEU A 66 4.86 -6.27 7.66
CA LEU A 66 3.49 -6.28 7.17
C LEU A 66 3.20 -4.91 6.56
N THR A 67 2.43 -4.90 5.48
CA THR A 67 1.89 -3.69 4.85
C THR A 67 0.39 -3.87 4.75
N SER A 68 -0.27 -3.07 3.94
CA SER A 68 -1.70 -3.20 3.71
C SER A 68 -2.06 -2.93 2.25
N ARG A 69 -3.26 -3.34 1.87
CA ARG A 69 -3.79 -3.07 0.53
C ARG A 69 -3.84 -1.57 0.25
N GLN A 70 -4.32 -0.77 1.21
CA GLN A 70 -4.49 0.67 1.03
C GLN A 70 -3.14 1.39 1.00
N ALA A 71 -2.15 0.96 1.80
CA ALA A 71 -0.76 1.44 1.70
C ALA A 71 -0.16 1.19 0.31
N ILE A 72 -0.40 0.01 -0.27
CA ILE A 72 0.03 -0.32 -1.64
C ILE A 72 -0.63 0.62 -2.64
N THR A 73 -1.95 0.85 -2.54
CA THR A 73 -2.67 1.80 -3.40
C THR A 73 -2.06 3.19 -3.33
N ARG A 74 -1.86 3.74 -2.11
CA ARG A 74 -1.23 5.06 -1.89
C ARG A 74 0.17 5.10 -2.52
N PHE A 75 0.98 4.06 -2.31
CA PHE A 75 2.33 3.97 -2.84
C PHE A 75 2.36 3.97 -4.37
N ILE A 76 1.50 3.17 -5.01
CA ILE A 76 1.38 3.13 -6.48
C ILE A 76 0.92 4.49 -7.01
N THR A 77 -0.14 5.07 -6.46
CA THR A 77 -0.64 6.38 -6.89
C THR A 77 0.42 7.48 -6.77
N ALA A 78 1.24 7.46 -5.72
CA ALA A 78 2.34 8.40 -5.54
C ALA A 78 3.52 8.17 -6.50
N ARG A 79 3.63 6.98 -7.12
CA ARG A 79 4.72 6.61 -8.05
C ARG A 79 4.32 6.62 -9.53
N SER A 80 3.02 6.66 -9.82
CA SER A 80 2.47 6.71 -11.18
C SER A 80 2.14 8.13 -11.66
N LYS A 81 2.40 9.14 -10.84
CA LYS A 81 2.45 10.56 -11.25
C LYS A 81 3.86 10.94 -11.63
#